data_AF-A0A3N6S5H8-F1
#
_entry.id   AF-A0A3N6S5H8-F1
#
_cell.length_a   1.000
_cell.length_b   1.000
_cell.length_c   1.000
_cell.angle_alpha   90.00
_cell.angle_beta   90.00
_cell.angle_gamma   90.00
#
_symmetry.space_group_name_H-M   'P 1'
#
loop_
_entity.id
_entity.type
_entity.pdbx_description
1 polymer ?
#
loop_
_entity_poly.entity_id
_entity_poly.type
_entity_poly.pdbx_seq_one_letter_code
_entity_poly.pdbx_strand_id
1 'polypeptide(L)' 'MVTMSTVRKELDSQLQISQSNFYQSAAHIKNPTLGDWHKFNHYMRQYSSSTWAANQEVTLNHNLARSIINDIR' A
#
# COMPACT_ATOMS: atom_id res chain seq x y z
N MET A 1 14.77 -5.99 15.60
CA MET A 1 14.27 -4.65 15.97
C MET A 1 13.65 -4.06 14.72
N VAL A 2 12.39 -3.65 14.76
CA VAL A 2 11.70 -3.07 13.59
C VAL A 2 12.13 -1.60 13.49
N THR A 3 12.82 -1.22 12.42
CA THR A 3 13.20 0.18 12.15
C THR A 3 12.22 0.80 11.15
N MET A 4 12.09 2.12 11.13
CA MET A 4 11.23 2.82 10.14
C MET A 4 11.62 2.48 8.70
N SER A 5 12.92 2.30 8.42
CA SER A 5 13.38 1.88 7.10
C SER A 5 12.95 0.45 6.74
N THR A 6 12.92 -0.47 7.71
CA THR A 6 12.39 -1.82 7.52
C THR A 6 10.89 -1.80 7.28
N VAL A 7 10.12 -1.03 8.07
CA VAL A 7 8.67 -0.87 7.88
C VAL A 7 8.36 -0.32 6.50
N ARG A 8 9.05 0.74 6.08
CA ARG A 8 8.88 1.32 4.73
C ARG A 8 9.16 0.30 3.64
N LYS A 9 10.29 -0.42 3.73
CA LYS A 9 10.65 -1.44 2.73
C LYS A 9 9.62 -2.56 2.64
N GLU A 10 9.06 -2.98 3.77
CA GLU A 10 7.98 -3.98 3.81
C GLU A 10 6.69 -3.45 3.19
N LEU A 11 6.28 -2.23 3.53
CA LEU A 11 5.10 -1.58 2.94
C LEU A 11 5.25 -1.38 1.43
N ASP A 12 6.41 -0.96 0.96
CA ASP A 12 6.71 -0.80 -0.47
C ASP A 12 6.64 -2.15 -1.21
N SER A 13 7.20 -3.21 -0.61
CA SER A 13 7.12 -4.57 -1.16
C SER A 13 5.67 -5.04 -1.29
N GLN A 14 4.86 -4.86 -0.24
CA GLN A 14 3.44 -5.24 -0.26
C GLN A 14 2.63 -4.39 -1.24
N LEU A 15 2.96 -3.10 -1.38
CA LEU A 15 2.37 -2.21 -2.36
C LEU A 15 2.68 -2.68 -3.79
N GLN A 16 3.93 -3.03 -4.09
CA GLN A 16 4.32 -3.56 -5.40
C GLN A 16 3.61 -4.87 -5.73
N ILE A 17 3.53 -5.80 -4.76
CA ILE A 17 2.84 -7.08 -4.94
C ILE A 17 1.35 -6.85 -5.21
N SER A 18 0.68 -6.04 -4.38
CA SER A 18 -0.75 -5.77 -4.53
C SER A 18 -1.08 -5.01 -5.81
N GLN A 19 -0.22 -4.06 -6.23
CA GLN A 19 -0.34 -3.37 -7.50
C GLN A 19 -0.23 -4.32 -8.69
N SER A 20 0.77 -5.21 -8.67
CA SER A 20 0.98 -6.21 -9.72
C SER A 20 -0.22 -7.14 -9.84
N ASN A 21 -0.71 -7.68 -8.72
CA ASN A 21 -1.89 -8.56 -8.69
C ASN A 21 -3.15 -7.86 -9.21
N PHE A 22 -3.35 -6.59 -8.82
CA PHE A 22 -4.47 -5.79 -9.31
C PHE A 22 -4.37 -5.59 -10.83
N TYR A 23 -3.23 -5.17 -11.36
CA TYR A 23 -3.04 -4.95 -12.80
C TYR A 23 -3.17 -6.24 -13.61
N GLN A 24 -2.64 -7.36 -13.10
CA GLN A 24 -2.86 -8.67 -13.72
C GLN A 24 -4.34 -9.00 -13.77
N SER A 25 -5.07 -8.84 -12.67
CA SER A 25 -6.51 -9.08 -12.64
C SER A 25 -7.30 -8.17 -13.59
N ALA A 26 -6.88 -6.91 -13.74
CA ALA A 26 -7.48 -5.96 -14.67
C ALA A 26 -7.28 -6.36 -16.14
N ALA A 27 -6.13 -6.93 -16.48
CA ALA A 27 -5.84 -7.40 -17.84
C ALA A 27 -6.79 -8.53 -18.31
N HIS A 28 -7.41 -9.27 -17.37
CA HIS A 28 -8.32 -10.38 -17.67
C HIS A 28 -9.80 -9.96 -17.82
N ILE A 29 -10.13 -8.66 -17.78
CA ILE A 29 -11.53 -8.16 -17.76
C ILE A 29 -12.16 -8.05 -19.16
N LYS A 30 -11.47 -8.46 -20.24
CA LYS A 30 -12.00 -8.29 -21.61
C LYS A 30 -13.22 -9.18 -21.91
N ASN A 31 -13.39 -10.30 -21.21
CA ASN A 31 -14.60 -11.13 -21.23
C ASN A 31 -14.72 -11.91 -19.89
N PRO A 32 -15.00 -11.21 -18.79
CA PRO A 32 -14.74 -11.69 -17.44
C PRO A 32 -15.78 -12.70 -16.98
N THR A 33 -15.32 -13.78 -16.35
CA THR A 33 -16.20 -14.65 -15.56
C THR A 33 -16.57 -13.96 -14.24
N LEU A 34 -17.57 -14.50 -13.54
CA LEU A 34 -17.92 -14.03 -12.19
C LEU A 34 -16.75 -14.19 -11.21
N GLY A 35 -15.93 -15.23 -11.40
CA GLY A 35 -14.70 -15.46 -10.64
C GLY A 35 -13.63 -14.39 -10.90
N ASP A 36 -13.51 -13.91 -12.14
CA ASP A 36 -12.57 -12.84 -12.49
C ASP A 36 -12.98 -11.51 -11.86
N TRP A 37 -14.29 -11.20 -11.83
CA TRP A 37 -14.79 -10.04 -11.09
C TRP A 37 -14.52 -10.13 -9.59
N HIS A 38 -14.70 -11.30 -8.98
CA HIS A 38 -14.38 -11.50 -7.58
C HIS A 38 -12.90 -11.30 -7.29
N LYS A 39 -12.01 -11.86 -8.11
CA LYS A 39 -10.55 -11.65 -8.03
C LYS A 39 -10.18 -10.19 -8.19
N PHE A 40 -10.72 -9.51 -9.20
CA PHE A 40 -10.49 -8.08 -9.42
C PHE A 40 -10.87 -7.25 -8.20
N ASN A 41 -12.08 -7.45 -7.66
CA ASN A 41 -12.54 -6.73 -6.47
C ASN A 41 -11.67 -7.02 -5.25
N HIS A 42 -11.25 -8.27 -5.07
CA HIS A 42 -10.35 -8.66 -4.00
C HIS A 42 -9.00 -7.94 -4.10
N TYR A 43 -8.35 -7.98 -5.26
CA TYR A 43 -7.04 -7.33 -5.46
C TYR A 43 -7.13 -5.81 -5.45
N MET A 44 -8.22 -5.23 -5.92
CA MET A 44 -8.49 -3.79 -5.80
C MET A 44 -8.51 -3.35 -4.32
N ARG A 45 -9.20 -4.11 -3.46
CA ARG A 45 -9.23 -3.82 -2.01
C ARG A 45 -7.87 -3.97 -1.37
N GLN A 46 -7.12 -5.01 -1.73
CA GLN A 46 -5.74 -5.19 -1.24
C GLN A 46 -4.84 -4.03 -1.64
N TYR A 47 -4.85 -3.65 -2.93
CA TYR A 47 -4.06 -2.54 -3.44
C TYR A 47 -4.42 -1.21 -2.75
N SER A 48 -5.71 -0.94 -2.56
CA SER A 48 -6.18 0.24 -1.84
C SER A 48 -5.70 0.26 -0.38
N SER A 49 -5.74 -0.89 0.31
CA SER A 49 -5.27 -1.02 1.70
C SER A 49 -3.76 -0.79 1.80
N SER A 50 -2.97 -1.41 0.93
CA SER A 50 -1.52 -1.23 0.88
C SER A 50 -1.14 0.21 0.58
N THR A 51 -1.85 0.87 -0.32
CA THR A 51 -1.66 2.29 -0.64
C THR A 51 -1.95 3.19 0.57
N TRP A 52 -3.06 2.92 1.26
CA TRP A 52 -3.40 3.64 2.49
C TRP A 52 -2.32 3.48 3.56
N ALA A 53 -1.86 2.25 3.81
CA ALA A 53 -0.84 1.98 4.82
C ALA A 53 0.50 2.69 4.51
N ALA A 54 0.95 2.64 3.26
CA ALA A 54 2.16 3.34 2.82
C ALA A 54 2.07 4.87 3.04
N ASN A 55 0.92 5.47 2.71
CA ASN A 55 0.70 6.91 2.93
C ASN A 55 0.63 7.29 4.41
N GLN A 56 0.09 6.42 5.26
CA GLN A 56 0.07 6.65 6.71
C GLN A 56 1.47 6.64 7.31
N GLU A 57 2.35 5.74 6.86
CA GLU A 57 3.75 5.70 7.30
C GLU A 57 4.46 7.03 7.03
N VAL A 58 4.29 7.59 5.83
CA VAL A 58 4.87 8.87 5.45
C VAL A 58 4.32 10.00 6.33
N THR A 59 3.01 10.01 6.57
CA THR A 59 2.34 11.03 7.39
C THR A 59 2.80 11.00 8.84
N LEU A 60 2.91 9.81 9.44
CA LEU A 60 3.38 9.64 10.82
C LEU A 60 4.84 10.10 10.96
N ASN A 61 5.71 9.69 10.03
CA ASN A 61 7.11 10.11 10.04
C ASN A 61 7.27 11.63 9.91
N HIS A 62 6.50 12.26 9.01
CA HIS A 62 6.49 13.71 8.87
C HIS A 62 6.04 14.41 10.18
N ASN A 63 4.97 13.92 10.80
CA ASN A 63 4.44 14.51 12.03
C ASN A 63 5.42 14.36 13.20
N LEU A 64 6.07 13.21 13.34
CA LEU A 64 7.10 12.98 14.35
C LEU A 64 8.31 13.89 14.15
N ALA A 65 8.79 14.02 12.91
CA ALA A 65 9.88 14.93 12.58
C ALA A 65 9.52 16.39 12.93
N ARG A 66 8.29 16.82 12.61
CA ARG A 66 7.80 18.15 12.95
C ARG A 66 7.71 18.37 14.46
N SER A 67 7.25 17.39 15.24
CA SER A 67 7.20 17.47 16.71
C SER A 67 8.59 17.70 17.29
N ILE A 68 9.56 16.88 16.90
CA ILE A 68 10.94 16.98 17.39
C ILE A 68 11.57 18.33 17.05
N ILE A 69 11.38 18.82 15.82
CA ILE A 69 11.88 20.13 15.40
C ILE A 69 11.26 21.26 16.23
N ASN A 70 9.97 21.17 16.56
CA ASN A 70 9.28 22.15 17.38
C ASN A 70 9.71 22.08 18.85
N ASP A 71 9.97 20.88 19.39
CA ASP A 71 10.39 20.70 20.79
C ASP A 71 11.85 21.09 21.03
N ILE A 72 12.72 20.99 20.01
CA ILE A 72 14.12 21.46 20.06
C ILE A 72 14.22 22.99 19.97
N ARG A 73 13.18 23.64 19.44
CA ARG A 73 13.16 25.09 19.21
C ARG A 73 12.76 25.87 20.45
#